data_AF-A0A5N6TU34-F1
#
_entry.id   AF-A0A5N6TU34-F1
#
_cell.length_a   1.000
_cell.length_b   1.000
_cell.length_c   1.000
_cell.angle_alpha   90.00
_cell.angle_beta   90.00
_cell.angle_gamma   90.00
#
_symmetry.space_group_name_H-M   'P 1'
#
loop_
_entity.id
_entity.type
_entity.pdbx_description
1 polymer ?
#
loop_
_entity_poly.entity_id
_entity_poly.type
_entity_poly.pdbx_seq_one_letter_code
_entity_poly.pdbx_strand_id
1 'polypeptide(L)'
;MQKHGALGATFFIARVIQFCSLIAIIGLTANFIAQIVNNNSTPPGIFIGTITVTCIASIYCLITSILFKDDILPFLICAIADTLVLIAVIVVAVIIGRPLSYLQCEKIAAVADKMSSAYAFATKLDHYLGNLGGQVKYGSLIGASKEVCLEAKSIWGLCIALCIMFFITAVCCACLWKQKKNGGGGSVKGDAV
;
A
#
# COMPACT_ATOMS: atom_id res chain seq x y z
N MET A 1 -3.11 -26.32 14.46
CA MET A 1 -1.79 -25.98 15.05
C MET A 1 -0.72 -26.34 14.03
N GLN A 2 0.35 -25.55 13.96
CA GLN A 2 1.13 -25.21 12.75
C GLN A 2 1.88 -26.37 12.07
N LYS A 3 1.45 -26.77 10.86
CA LYS A 3 2.23 -27.68 9.98
C LYS A 3 3.46 -27.03 9.32
N HIS A 4 3.62 -25.72 9.44
CA HIS A 4 4.64 -24.94 8.71
C HIS A 4 5.61 -24.17 9.62
N GLY A 5 5.68 -24.53 10.91
CA GLY A 5 6.59 -23.93 11.89
C GLY A 5 6.46 -22.41 11.99
N ALA A 6 7.54 -21.75 12.45
CA ALA A 6 7.58 -20.29 12.60
C ALA A 6 7.38 -19.54 11.28
N LEU A 7 7.90 -20.07 10.15
CA LEU A 7 7.79 -19.45 8.82
C LEU A 7 6.34 -19.35 8.34
N GLY A 8 5.55 -20.40 8.55
CA GLY A 8 4.12 -20.38 8.22
C GLY A 8 3.33 -19.43 9.13
N ALA A 9 3.71 -19.32 10.40
CA ALA A 9 3.12 -18.36 11.33
C ALA A 9 3.37 -16.92 10.87
N THR A 10 4.62 -16.59 10.53
CA THR A 10 5.00 -15.27 10.04
C THR A 10 4.27 -14.94 8.75
N PHE A 11 4.15 -15.89 7.81
CA PHE A 11 3.39 -15.67 6.58
C PHE A 11 1.92 -15.32 6.86
N PHE A 12 1.25 -16.10 7.72
CA PHE A 12 -0.16 -15.85 8.05
C PHE A 12 -0.36 -14.51 8.76
N ILE A 13 0.49 -14.18 9.73
CA ILE A 13 0.42 -12.90 10.45
C ILE A 13 0.67 -11.73 9.49
N ALA A 14 1.69 -11.83 8.64
CA ALA A 14 1.97 -10.81 7.63
C ALA A 14 0.79 -10.60 6.69
N ARG A 15 0.09 -11.67 6.28
CA ARG A 15 -1.13 -11.58 5.46
C ARG A 15 -2.26 -10.83 6.14
N VAL A 16 -2.50 -11.09 7.42
CA VAL A 16 -3.52 -10.38 8.20
C VAL A 16 -3.18 -8.89 8.30
N ILE A 17 -1.93 -8.55 8.61
CA ILE A 17 -1.50 -7.15 8.71
C ILE A 17 -1.59 -6.45 7.35
N GLN A 18 -1.17 -7.12 6.27
CA GLN A 18 -1.31 -6.61 4.89
C GLN A 18 -2.78 -6.34 4.56
N PHE A 19 -3.68 -7.28 4.86
CA PHE A 19 -5.10 -7.12 4.62
C PHE A 19 -5.69 -5.93 5.40
N CYS A 20 -5.41 -5.83 6.70
CA CYS A 20 -5.86 -4.70 7.51
C CYS A 20 -5.32 -3.36 6.99
N SER A 21 -4.05 -3.32 6.59
CA SER A 21 -3.41 -2.11 6.05
C SER A 21 -4.02 -1.69 4.70
N LEU A 22 -4.34 -2.65 3.83
CA LEU A 22 -5.01 -2.38 2.56
C LEU A 22 -6.43 -1.85 2.75
N ILE A 23 -7.20 -2.41 3.69
CA ILE A 23 -8.53 -1.90 4.05
C ILE A 23 -8.44 -0.47 4.61
N ALA A 24 -7.43 -0.19 5.45
CA ALA A 24 -7.18 1.16 5.95
C ALA A 24 -6.88 2.15 4.81
N ILE A 25 -6.05 1.76 3.83
CA ILE A 25 -5.79 2.59 2.63
C ILE A 25 -7.08 2.83 1.84
N ILE A 26 -7.90 1.80 1.64
CA ILE A 26 -9.19 1.95 0.94
C ILE A 26 -10.09 2.95 1.68
N GLY A 27 -10.21 2.83 3.01
CA GLY A 27 -11.02 3.73 3.84
C GLY A 27 -10.53 5.18 3.81
N LEU A 28 -9.23 5.39 4.01
CA LEU A 28 -8.61 6.73 3.94
C LEU A 28 -8.78 7.35 2.56
N THR A 29 -8.61 6.55 1.49
CA THR A 29 -8.75 7.05 0.12
C THR A 29 -10.22 7.34 -0.24
N ALA A 30 -11.17 6.56 0.28
CA ALA A 30 -12.60 6.82 0.09
C ALA A 30 -13.05 8.11 0.78
N ASN A 31 -12.60 8.35 2.03
CA ASN A 31 -12.88 9.61 2.74
C ASN A 31 -12.30 10.81 1.98
N PHE A 32 -11.07 10.65 1.48
CA PHE A 32 -10.39 11.64 0.67
C PHE A 32 -11.16 11.96 -0.63
N ILE A 33 -11.69 10.95 -1.34
CA ILE A 33 -12.52 11.16 -2.53
C ILE A 33 -13.83 11.87 -2.19
N ALA A 34 -14.49 11.49 -1.09
CA ALA A 34 -15.73 12.14 -0.66
C ALA A 34 -15.52 13.63 -0.38
N GLN A 35 -14.39 14.00 0.24
CA GLN A 35 -14.03 15.40 0.48
C GLN A 35 -13.77 16.17 -0.83
N ILE A 36 -13.18 15.54 -1.85
CA ILE A 36 -12.94 16.17 -3.16
C ILE A 36 -14.25 16.41 -3.91
N VAL A 37 -15.13 15.40 -3.94
CA VAL A 37 -16.43 15.48 -4.61
C VAL A 37 -17.32 16.54 -3.95
N ASN A 38 -17.36 16.60 -2.62
CA ASN A 38 -18.10 17.62 -1.89
C ASN A 38 -17.61 19.06 -2.18
N ASN A 39 -16.36 19.22 -2.61
CA ASN A 39 -15.78 20.50 -3.02
C ASN A 39 -15.92 20.78 -4.53
N ASN A 40 -16.82 20.08 -5.24
CA ASN A 40 -17.09 20.23 -6.68
C ASN A 40 -15.85 20.06 -7.56
N SER A 41 -15.03 19.04 -7.29
CA SER A 41 -13.88 18.74 -8.15
C SER A 41 -13.69 17.28 -8.46
N THR A 42 -12.95 17.05 -9.55
CA THR A 42 -12.73 15.73 -10.12
C THR A 42 -11.58 15.03 -9.41
N PRO A 43 -11.79 13.84 -8.84
CA PRO A 43 -10.72 13.11 -8.17
C PRO A 43 -9.62 12.73 -9.18
N PRO A 44 -8.33 12.93 -8.83
CA PRO A 44 -7.21 12.59 -9.72
C PRO A 44 -7.18 11.09 -10.03
N GLY A 45 -6.89 10.75 -11.30
CA GLY A 45 -6.82 9.36 -11.75
C GLY A 45 -5.82 8.47 -10.99
N ILE A 46 -4.84 9.06 -10.30
CA ILE A 46 -3.87 8.34 -9.47
C ILE A 46 -4.51 7.73 -8.22
N PHE A 47 -5.48 8.41 -7.59
CA PHE A 47 -6.21 7.85 -6.43
C PHE A 47 -7.16 6.74 -6.86
N ILE A 48 -7.80 6.92 -8.02
CA ILE A 48 -8.63 5.87 -8.63
C ILE A 48 -7.77 4.64 -8.93
N GLY A 49 -6.61 4.82 -9.56
CA GLY A 49 -5.64 3.75 -9.79
C GLY A 49 -5.19 3.07 -8.50
N THR A 50 -4.90 3.84 -7.46
CA THR A 50 -4.50 3.32 -6.13
C THR A 50 -5.61 2.46 -5.51
N ILE A 51 -6.86 2.92 -5.53
CA ILE A 51 -8.01 2.13 -5.04
C ILE A 51 -8.13 0.84 -5.85
N THR A 52 -8.02 0.87 -7.18
CA THR A 52 -8.16 -0.36 -7.98
C THR A 52 -7.08 -1.39 -7.64
N VAL A 53 -5.81 -0.98 -7.52
CA VAL A 53 -4.70 -1.86 -7.16
C VAL A 53 -4.85 -2.40 -5.74
N THR A 54 -5.24 -1.55 -4.78
CA THR A 54 -5.43 -1.96 -3.39
C THR A 54 -6.63 -2.91 -3.21
N CYS A 55 -7.72 -2.75 -3.96
CA CYS A 55 -8.84 -3.70 -3.99
C CYS A 55 -8.41 -5.07 -4.51
N ILE A 56 -7.67 -5.11 -5.63
CA ILE A 56 -7.15 -6.37 -6.19
C ILE A 56 -6.18 -7.04 -5.20
N ALA A 57 -5.27 -6.27 -4.61
CA ALA A 57 -4.34 -6.77 -3.61
C ALA A 57 -5.05 -7.29 -2.35
N SER A 58 -6.16 -6.66 -1.94
CA SER A 58 -6.95 -7.10 -0.78
C SER A 58 -7.60 -8.46 -1.03
N ILE A 59 -8.22 -8.62 -2.20
CA ILE A 59 -8.83 -9.91 -2.61
C ILE A 59 -7.74 -10.98 -2.70
N TYR A 60 -6.59 -10.65 -3.28
CA TYR A 60 -5.45 -11.57 -3.35
C TYR A 60 -4.96 -12.00 -1.96
N CYS A 61 -4.79 -11.08 -1.02
CA CYS A 61 -4.41 -11.40 0.36
C CYS A 61 -5.45 -12.29 1.06
N LEU A 62 -6.74 -12.07 0.81
CA LEU A 62 -7.82 -12.88 1.38
C LEU A 62 -7.80 -14.32 0.82
N ILE A 63 -7.76 -14.47 -0.50
CA ILE A 63 -7.74 -15.78 -1.17
C ILE A 63 -6.50 -16.58 -0.74
N THR A 64 -5.32 -15.94 -0.74
CA THR A 64 -4.08 -16.61 -0.34
C THR A 64 -4.06 -16.98 1.14
N SER A 65 -4.72 -16.21 2.02
CA SER A 65 -4.87 -16.56 3.44
C SER A 65 -5.74 -17.80 3.64
N ILE A 66 -6.83 -17.93 2.88
CA ILE A 66 -7.70 -19.12 2.90
C ILE A 66 -6.93 -20.33 2.36
N LEU A 67 -6.34 -20.18 1.18
CA LEU A 67 -5.62 -21.27 0.53
C LEU A 67 -4.39 -21.75 1.31
N PHE A 68 -3.79 -20.86 2.11
CA PHE A 68 -2.74 -21.22 3.07
C PHE A 68 -3.28 -22.01 4.27
N LYS A 69 -4.46 -21.66 4.80
CA LYS A 69 -5.10 -22.45 5.87
C LYS A 69 -5.50 -23.85 5.40
N ASP A 70 -5.86 -23.97 4.13
CA ASP A 70 -6.25 -25.25 3.52
C ASP A 70 -5.04 -26.12 3.10
N ASP A 71 -3.79 -25.68 3.33
CA ASP A 71 -2.54 -26.38 2.95
C ASP A 71 -2.38 -26.64 1.43
N ILE A 72 -3.23 -26.07 0.55
CA ILE A 72 -3.23 -26.31 -0.91
C ILE A 72 -2.36 -25.27 -1.66
N LEU A 73 -1.84 -24.25 -0.95
CA LEU A 73 -1.13 -23.13 -1.58
C LEU A 73 0.14 -23.57 -2.34
N PRO A 74 0.24 -23.30 -3.67
CA PRO A 74 1.48 -23.46 -4.40
C PRO A 74 2.46 -22.34 -4.05
N PHE A 75 3.39 -22.60 -3.11
CA PHE A 75 4.34 -21.60 -2.59
C PHE A 75 5.14 -20.85 -3.65
N LEU A 76 5.54 -21.50 -4.75
CA LEU A 76 6.29 -20.85 -5.84
C LEU A 76 5.45 -19.81 -6.58
N ILE A 77 4.21 -20.15 -6.92
CA ILE A 77 3.29 -19.23 -7.60
C ILE A 77 2.93 -18.08 -6.67
N CYS A 78 2.75 -18.37 -5.37
CA CYS A 78 2.51 -17.33 -4.37
C CYS A 78 3.68 -16.35 -4.25
N ALA A 79 4.93 -16.82 -4.24
CA ALA A 79 6.11 -15.97 -4.17
C ALA A 79 6.24 -15.04 -5.39
N ILE A 80 5.95 -15.56 -6.59
CA ILE A 80 5.93 -14.76 -7.83
C ILE A 80 4.82 -13.72 -7.76
N ALA A 81 3.61 -14.12 -7.37
CA ALA A 81 2.48 -13.20 -7.24
C ALA A 81 2.74 -12.10 -6.20
N ASP A 82 3.33 -12.43 -5.05
CA ASP A 82 3.73 -11.46 -4.03
C ASP A 82 4.76 -10.46 -4.57
N THR A 83 5.71 -10.93 -5.38
CA THR A 83 6.70 -10.06 -6.02
C THR A 83 6.07 -9.13 -7.05
N LEU A 84 5.08 -9.59 -7.82
CA LEU A 84 4.33 -8.75 -8.75
C LEU A 84 3.50 -7.68 -8.02
N VAL A 85 2.84 -8.06 -6.93
CA VAL A 85 2.08 -7.11 -6.08
C VAL A 85 3.04 -6.11 -5.42
N LEU A 86 4.20 -6.56 -4.94
CA LEU A 86 5.25 -5.70 -4.41
C LEU A 86 5.65 -4.61 -5.42
N ILE A 87 5.92 -4.99 -6.68
CA ILE A 87 6.28 -4.04 -7.73
C ILE A 87 5.14 -3.04 -7.96
N ALA A 88 3.88 -3.50 -8.00
CA ALA A 88 2.72 -2.61 -8.16
C ALA A 88 2.61 -1.60 -7.00
N VAL A 89 2.79 -2.03 -5.76
CA VAL A 89 2.73 -1.15 -4.58
C VAL A 89 3.92 -0.19 -4.54
N ILE A 90 5.11 -0.60 -5.00
CA ILE A 90 6.27 0.31 -5.14
C ILE A 90 5.96 1.43 -6.12
N VAL A 91 5.38 1.12 -7.29
CA VAL A 91 5.02 2.14 -8.29
C VAL A 91 4.04 3.15 -7.70
N VAL A 92 3.01 2.67 -6.99
CA VAL A 92 2.05 3.54 -6.29
C VAL A 92 2.75 4.40 -5.23
N ALA A 93 3.64 3.81 -4.42
CA ALA A 93 4.38 4.52 -3.38
C ALA A 93 5.30 5.60 -3.94
N VAL A 94 5.94 5.37 -5.10
CA VAL A 94 6.82 6.35 -5.75
C VAL A 94 6.01 7.50 -6.36
N ILE A 95 4.88 7.20 -7.02
CA ILE A 95 4.02 8.24 -7.63
C ILE A 95 3.43 9.16 -6.56
N ILE A 96 2.90 8.59 -5.47
CA ILE A 96 2.34 9.35 -4.35
C ILE A 96 3.43 10.02 -3.52
N GLY A 97 4.61 9.40 -3.39
CA GLY A 97 5.70 9.88 -2.53
C GLY A 97 6.41 11.14 -3.03
N ARG A 98 6.60 11.29 -4.35
CA ARG A 98 7.30 12.45 -4.95
C ARG A 98 6.79 13.81 -4.46
N PRO A 99 5.49 14.13 -4.48
CA PRO A 99 4.98 15.41 -3.95
C PRO A 99 4.98 15.49 -2.42
N LEU A 100 4.91 14.36 -1.71
CA LEU A 100 4.76 14.31 -0.25
C LEU A 100 6.08 14.40 0.52
N SER A 101 7.18 13.93 -0.06
CA SER A 101 8.50 13.93 0.60
C SER A 101 9.01 15.33 0.91
N TYR A 102 8.58 16.35 0.17
CA TYR A 102 9.01 17.74 0.35
C TYR A 102 8.02 18.58 1.17
N LEU A 103 6.97 17.96 1.72
CA LEU A 103 5.82 18.68 2.24
C LEU A 103 5.80 18.78 3.77
N GLN A 104 5.77 20.01 4.29
CA GLN A 104 5.56 20.31 5.71
C GLN A 104 4.09 20.67 5.96
N CYS A 105 3.28 19.73 6.44
CA CYS A 105 1.83 19.94 6.68
C CYS A 105 1.54 21.07 7.68
N GLU A 106 2.49 21.43 8.55
CA GLU A 106 2.35 22.46 9.57
C GLU A 106 2.41 23.89 9.00
N LYS A 107 3.29 24.13 8.02
CA LYS A 107 3.35 25.42 7.31
C LYS A 107 2.13 25.66 6.41
N ILE A 108 1.46 24.58 6.02
CA ILE A 108 0.25 24.63 5.20
C ILE A 108 -0.97 25.00 6.05
N ALA A 109 -1.05 24.49 7.29
CA ALA A 109 -2.10 24.86 8.23
C ALA A 109 -2.13 26.37 8.51
N ALA A 110 -0.95 27.00 8.64
CA ALA A 110 -0.83 28.44 8.88
C ALA A 110 -1.31 29.32 7.70
N VAL A 111 -1.33 28.78 6.48
CA VAL A 111 -1.81 29.49 5.27
C VAL A 111 -3.29 29.18 5.00
N ALA A 112 -3.73 27.95 5.28
CA ALA A 112 -5.14 27.54 5.19
C ALA A 112 -6.03 28.28 6.21
N ASP A 113 -5.50 28.61 7.38
CA ASP A 113 -6.19 29.41 8.40
C ASP A 113 -6.51 30.84 7.92
N LYS A 114 -5.75 31.36 6.94
CA LYS A 114 -5.95 32.69 6.34
C LYS A 114 -6.79 32.70 5.07
N MET A 115 -7.04 31.55 4.46
CA MET A 115 -7.82 31.43 3.23
C MET A 115 -8.53 30.09 3.25
N SER A 116 -9.85 30.15 3.46
CA SER A 116 -10.72 28.98 3.40
C SER A 116 -10.67 28.41 1.99
N SER A 117 -9.96 27.30 1.81
CA SER A 117 -10.40 26.16 1.01
C SER A 117 -9.25 25.37 0.40
N ALA A 118 -9.69 24.18 0.01
CA ALA A 118 -9.02 23.15 -0.71
C ALA A 118 -8.17 23.56 -1.93
N TYR A 119 -8.47 24.74 -2.45
CA TYR A 119 -7.88 25.30 -3.66
C TYR A 119 -6.43 25.76 -3.46
N ALA A 120 -6.10 26.36 -2.32
CA ALA A 120 -4.81 27.05 -2.16
C ALA A 120 -3.60 26.09 -2.21
N PHE A 121 -3.75 24.87 -1.70
CA PHE A 121 -2.70 23.84 -1.70
C PHE A 121 -2.51 23.20 -3.07
N ALA A 122 -3.59 22.85 -3.79
CA ALA A 122 -3.51 22.29 -5.13
C ALA A 122 -2.82 23.28 -6.09
N THR A 123 -3.18 24.57 -6.02
CA THR A 123 -2.56 25.63 -6.82
C THR A 123 -1.10 25.87 -6.47
N LYS A 124 -0.71 25.77 -5.19
CA LYS A 124 0.69 25.95 -4.77
C LYS A 124 1.56 24.74 -5.11
N LEU A 125 1.02 23.52 -4.99
CA LEU A 125 1.70 22.28 -5.38
C LEU A 125 1.92 22.25 -6.89
N ASP A 126 0.91 22.63 -7.67
CA ASP A 126 0.99 22.77 -9.14
C ASP A 126 2.04 23.82 -9.54
N HIS A 127 2.10 24.95 -8.84
CA HIS A 127 3.12 26.00 -9.06
C HIS A 127 4.55 25.55 -8.70
N TYR A 128 4.75 24.77 -7.63
CA TYR A 128 6.07 24.22 -7.28
C TYR A 128 6.52 23.12 -8.25
N LEU A 129 5.60 22.25 -8.68
CA LEU A 129 5.87 21.20 -9.66
C LEU A 129 6.14 21.77 -11.06
N GLY A 130 5.43 22.85 -11.44
CA GLY A 130 5.64 23.54 -12.71
C GLY A 130 7.04 24.16 -12.85
N ASN A 131 7.66 24.56 -11.74
CA ASN A 131 9.00 25.16 -11.73
C ASN A 131 10.14 24.11 -11.76
N LEU A 132 9.84 22.82 -11.59
CA LEU A 132 10.80 21.71 -11.61
C LEU A 132 10.84 20.94 -12.93
N GLY A 133 10.12 21.40 -13.95
CA GLY A 133 10.18 20.85 -15.31
C GLY A 133 9.38 19.56 -15.47
N GLY A 134 8.12 19.71 -15.89
CA GLY A 134 7.28 18.62 -16.38
C GLY A 134 5.82 18.83 -16.02
N GLN A 135 5.01 19.20 -17.01
CA GLN A 135 3.56 19.36 -16.88
C GLN A 135 2.92 18.06 -16.36
N VAL A 136 2.53 18.07 -15.08
CA VAL A 136 1.55 17.12 -14.57
C VAL A 136 0.29 17.92 -14.30
N LYS A 137 -0.62 17.95 -15.28
CA LYS A 137 -1.94 18.54 -15.12
C LYS A 137 -2.75 17.68 -14.13
N TYR A 138 -2.52 17.89 -12.84
CA TYR A 138 -3.44 17.51 -11.76
C TYR A 138 -4.60 18.51 -11.78
N GLY A 139 -5.39 18.46 -12.86
CA GLY A 139 -6.39 19.48 -13.18
C GLY A 139 -7.42 19.63 -12.06
N SER A 140 -7.21 20.67 -11.24
CA SER A 140 -8.15 21.22 -10.26
C SER A 140 -8.46 20.33 -9.05
N LEU A 141 -7.89 20.72 -7.91
CA LEU A 141 -8.56 20.71 -6.60
C LEU A 141 -8.65 19.35 -5.87
N ILE A 142 -7.59 19.04 -5.13
CA ILE A 142 -7.63 18.03 -4.08
C ILE A 142 -7.79 18.75 -2.74
N GLY A 143 -9.03 18.87 -2.27
CA GLY A 143 -9.42 18.86 -0.85
C GLY A 143 -8.44 19.42 0.20
N ALA A 144 -7.78 20.56 0.03
CA ALA A 144 -6.89 21.13 1.04
C ALA A 144 -7.56 21.52 2.37
N SER A 145 -7.26 20.68 3.34
CA SER A 145 -7.16 21.00 4.76
C SER A 145 -5.87 20.34 5.30
N LYS A 146 -5.42 20.73 6.50
CA LYS A 146 -4.32 20.06 7.21
C LYS A 146 -4.59 18.55 7.34
N GLU A 147 -5.85 18.17 7.52
CA GLU A 147 -6.30 16.79 7.68
C GLU A 147 -6.00 15.98 6.43
N VAL A 148 -6.34 16.50 5.25
CA VAL A 148 -6.09 15.83 3.98
C VAL A 148 -4.59 15.63 3.69
N CYS A 149 -3.74 16.58 4.11
CA CYS A 149 -2.27 16.43 4.05
C CYS A 149 -1.78 15.27 4.92
N LEU A 150 -2.31 15.15 6.14
CA LEU A 150 -1.94 14.08 7.07
C LEU A 150 -2.49 12.72 6.62
N GLU A 151 -3.70 12.68 6.06
CA GLU A 151 -4.29 11.47 5.49
C GLU A 151 -3.44 10.95 4.31
N ALA A 152 -3.07 11.82 3.37
CA ALA A 152 -2.22 11.44 2.24
C ALA A 152 -0.82 10.95 2.68
N LYS A 153 -0.22 11.62 3.69
CA LYS A 153 1.06 11.19 4.27
C LYS A 153 0.96 9.80 4.94
N SER A 154 -0.17 9.53 5.59
CA SER A 154 -0.46 8.23 6.21
C SER A 154 -0.64 7.13 5.17
N ILE A 155 -1.38 7.40 4.09
CA ILE A 155 -1.53 6.47 2.96
C ILE A 155 -0.16 6.10 2.38
N TRP A 156 0.70 7.09 2.14
CA TRP A 156 2.05 6.86 1.63
C TRP A 156 2.90 6.00 2.59
N GLY A 157 2.85 6.28 3.89
CA GLY A 157 3.54 5.49 4.91
C GLY A 157 3.05 4.04 4.96
N LEU A 158 1.74 3.82 4.86
CA LEU A 158 1.14 2.49 4.78
C LEU A 158 1.56 1.75 3.51
N CYS A 159 1.68 2.43 2.37
CA CYS A 159 2.22 1.81 1.14
C CYS A 159 3.66 1.30 1.33
N ILE A 160 4.53 2.06 2.01
CA ILE A 160 5.91 1.62 2.31
C ILE A 160 5.90 0.40 3.24
N ALA A 161 5.08 0.42 4.29
CA ALA A 161 4.94 -0.72 5.20
C ALA A 161 4.45 -1.98 4.45
N LEU A 162 3.50 -1.83 3.53
CA LEU A 162 3.03 -2.91 2.67
C LEU A 162 4.14 -3.47 1.78
N CYS A 163 5.01 -2.62 1.19
CA CYS A 163 6.16 -3.10 0.42
C CYS A 163 7.06 -4.02 1.26
N ILE A 164 7.37 -3.62 2.50
CA ILE A 164 8.21 -4.44 3.39
C ILE A 164 7.51 -5.77 3.70
N MET A 165 6.22 -5.73 4.00
CA MET A 165 5.46 -6.94 4.30
C MET A 165 5.39 -7.89 3.10
N PHE A 166 5.12 -7.39 1.89
CA PHE A 166 5.08 -8.23 0.67
C PHE A 166 6.44 -8.84 0.33
N PHE A 167 7.52 -8.12 0.63
CA PHE A 167 8.86 -8.67 0.51
C PHE A 167 9.08 -9.82 1.52
N ILE A 168 8.68 -9.64 2.78
CA ILE A 168 8.77 -10.70 3.79
C ILE A 168 7.94 -11.92 3.38
N THR A 169 6.71 -11.74 2.90
CA THR A 169 5.87 -12.87 2.47
C THR A 169 6.46 -13.61 1.27
N ALA A 170 7.01 -12.88 0.30
CA ALA A 170 7.71 -13.47 -0.84
C ALA A 170 8.91 -14.34 -0.40
N VAL A 171 9.72 -13.83 0.55
CA VAL A 171 10.85 -14.57 1.13
C VAL A 171 10.37 -15.80 1.91
N CYS A 172 9.33 -15.67 2.74
CA CYS A 172 8.75 -16.79 3.46
C CYS A 172 8.25 -17.89 2.49
N CYS A 173 7.54 -17.52 1.42
CA CYS A 173 7.09 -18.46 0.40
C CYS A 173 8.26 -19.13 -0.34
N ALA A 174 9.31 -18.39 -0.68
CA ALA A 174 10.51 -18.95 -1.32
C ALA A 174 11.22 -19.95 -0.39
N CYS A 175 11.34 -19.64 0.90
CA CYS A 175 11.92 -20.54 1.90
C CYS A 175 11.08 -21.80 2.10
N LEU A 176 9.75 -21.67 2.24
CA LEU A 176 8.82 -22.80 2.35
C LEU A 176 8.85 -23.68 1.09
N TRP A 177 8.96 -23.08 -0.09
CA TRP A 177 9.14 -23.83 -1.34
C TRP A 177 10.45 -24.61 -1.37
N LYS A 178 11.57 -23.99 -0.95
CA LYS A 178 12.87 -24.69 -0.82
C LYS A 178 12.80 -25.83 0.19
N GLN A 179 12.15 -25.64 1.34
CA GLN A 179 11.95 -26.70 2.33
C GLN A 179 11.10 -27.85 1.77
N LYS A 180 10.00 -27.54 1.06
CA LYS A 180 9.18 -28.56 0.39
C LYS A 180 9.95 -29.34 -0.67
N LYS A 181 10.81 -28.66 -1.44
CA LYS A 181 11.66 -29.29 -2.46
C LYS A 181 12.75 -30.18 -1.84
N ASN A 182 13.42 -29.70 -0.78
CA ASN A 182 14.48 -30.46 -0.12
C ASN A 182 13.94 -31.59 0.76
N GLY A 183 12.78 -31.42 1.38
CA GLY A 183 12.08 -32.47 2.13
C GLY A 183 11.48 -33.57 1.25
N GLY A 184 11.32 -33.32 -0.06
CA GLY A 184 11.04 -34.34 -1.07
C GLY A 184 12.26 -35.18 -1.48
N GLY A 185 13.45 -34.89 -0.93
CA GLY A 185 14.70 -35.60 -1.20
C GLY A 185 15.57 -35.91 0.02
N GLY A 186 15.13 -35.63 1.25
CA GLY A 186 15.91 -35.97 2.45
C GLY A 186 15.42 -35.33 3.74
N SER A 187 14.94 -36.18 4.64
CA SER A 187 14.93 -36.11 6.11
C SER A 187 14.48 -34.83 6.85
N VAL A 188 13.40 -35.03 7.63
CA VAL A 188 13.38 -34.85 9.11
C VAL A 188 14.62 -34.18 9.71
N LYS A 189 14.46 -32.99 10.30
CA LYS A 189 15.36 -32.54 11.37
C LYS A 189 14.68 -31.51 12.30
N GLY A 190 14.54 -31.91 13.58
CA GLY A 190 14.22 -31.08 14.77
C GLY A 190 12.76 -30.64 14.85
N ASP A 191 11.99 -30.92 15.89
CA ASP A 191 12.37 -30.74 17.28
C ASP A 191 11.90 -31.89 18.18
N ALA A 192 12.88 -32.54 18.81
CA ALA A 192 12.71 -33.27 20.06
C ALA A 192 13.56 -32.52 21.08
N VAL A 193 12.90 -31.75 21.97
CA VAL A 193 13.17 -31.61 23.41
C VAL A 193 11.85 -31.18 24.05
#